data_AF-A0A2S9FKP3-F1
#
_entry.id   AF-A0A2S9FKP3-F1
#
_cell.length_a   1.000
_cell.length_b   1.000
_cell.length_c   1.000
_cell.angle_alpha   90.00
_cell.angle_beta   90.00
_cell.angle_gamma   90.00
#
_symmetry.space_group_name_H-M   'P 1'
#
loop_
_entity.id
_entity.type
_entity.pdbx_description
1 polymer ?
#
loop_
_entity_poly.entity_id
_entity_poly.type
_entity_poly.pdbx_seq_one_letter_code
_entity_poly.pdbx_strand_id
1 'polypeptide(L)'
;MDIIPVTVRCVVAAYQGREEDARADAHAAIRAAAECGATRMADWPMMALGLLEVSLGNHAEAVSAVQPLLSRRHIVPGTELMHSWYLPDAAEALIALGRLDEAAEIIDVLERNGHRVDRSWMLATAQRCQAMWLAARGDVAAA
;
A
#
# COMPACT_ATOMS: atom_id res chain seq x y z
N MET A 1 3.39 19.19 -17.84
CA MET A 1 2.80 17.92 -17.37
C MET A 1 3.21 17.80 -15.92
N ASP A 2 2.26 18.03 -15.03
CA ASP A 2 2.58 18.40 -13.66
C ASP A 2 2.41 17.18 -12.75
N ILE A 3 3.25 16.16 -12.95
CA ILE A 3 3.14 14.86 -12.26
C ILE A 3 3.23 15.04 -10.74
N ILE A 4 4.19 15.84 -10.28
CA ILE A 4 4.46 16.04 -8.84
C ILE A 4 3.27 16.70 -8.12
N PRO A 5 2.78 17.89 -8.51
CA PRO A 5 1.67 18.51 -7.79
C PRO A 5 0.36 17.73 -7.92
N VAL A 6 0.10 17.06 -9.05
CA VAL A 6 -1.06 16.16 -9.20
C VAL A 6 -0.94 14.95 -8.26
N THR A 7 0.26 14.38 -8.11
CA THR A 7 0.52 13.30 -7.16
C THR A 7 0.27 13.72 -5.72
N VAL A 8 0.75 14.91 -5.32
CA VAL A 8 0.50 15.43 -3.96
C VAL A 8 -0.99 15.67 -3.72
N ARG A 9 -1.70 16.24 -4.72
CA ARG A 9 -3.14 16.46 -4.63
C ARG A 9 -3.93 15.16 -4.53
N CYS A 10 -3.53 14.13 -5.30
CA CYS A 10 -4.09 12.79 -5.24
C CYS A 10 -4.02 12.20 -3.82
N VAL A 11 -2.83 12.22 -3.20
CA VAL A 11 -2.62 11.70 -1.84
C VAL A 11 -3.50 12.44 -0.83
N VAL A 12 -3.54 13.77 -0.92
CA VAL A 12 -4.38 14.60 -0.02
C VAL A 12 -5.86 14.31 -0.24
N ALA A 13 -6.32 14.15 -1.48
CA ALA A 13 -7.70 13.81 -1.80
C ALA A 13 -8.10 12.45 -1.22
N ALA A 14 -7.22 11.44 -1.32
CA ALA A 14 -7.45 10.12 -0.73
C ALA A 14 -7.66 10.20 0.79
N TYR A 15 -6.78 10.90 1.52
CA TYR A 15 -6.93 11.09 2.97
C TYR A 15 -8.14 11.94 3.37
N GLN A 16 -8.66 12.77 2.46
CA GLN A 16 -9.85 13.58 2.71
C GLN A 16 -11.15 12.89 2.27
N GLY A 17 -11.09 11.64 1.79
CA GLY A 17 -12.26 10.91 1.29
C GLY A 17 -12.86 11.50 0.01
N ARG A 18 -12.11 12.33 -0.74
CA ARG A 18 -12.54 12.83 -2.05
C ARG A 18 -12.23 11.80 -3.12
N GLU A 19 -13.05 10.76 -3.18
CA GLU A 19 -12.78 9.55 -3.96
C GLU A 19 -12.60 9.82 -5.47
N GLU A 20 -13.51 10.58 -6.08
CA GLU A 20 -13.47 10.86 -7.52
C GLU A 20 -12.22 11.68 -7.89
N ASP A 21 -11.91 12.71 -7.11
CA ASP A 21 -10.70 13.53 -7.28
C ASP A 21 -9.43 12.67 -7.14
N ALA A 22 -9.38 11.81 -6.11
CA ALA A 22 -8.23 10.95 -5.86
C ALA A 22 -7.98 9.98 -7.02
N ARG A 23 -9.04 9.33 -7.54
CA ARG A 23 -8.94 8.43 -8.70
C ARG A 23 -8.55 9.18 -9.97
N ALA A 24 -9.18 10.33 -10.23
CA ALA A 24 -8.90 11.14 -11.41
C ALA A 24 -7.43 11.59 -11.43
N ASP A 25 -6.93 12.12 -10.32
CA ASP A 25 -5.55 12.59 -10.19
C ASP A 25 -4.55 11.42 -10.24
N ALA A 26 -4.84 10.30 -9.59
CA ALA A 26 -3.99 9.12 -9.63
C ALA A 26 -3.81 8.61 -11.07
N HIS A 27 -4.92 8.40 -11.78
CA HIS A 27 -4.87 7.93 -13.17
C HIS A 27 -4.20 8.94 -14.09
N ALA A 28 -4.42 10.23 -13.90
CA ALA A 28 -3.73 11.27 -14.65
C ALA A 28 -2.21 11.21 -14.43
N ALA A 29 -1.76 11.11 -13.18
CA ALA A 29 -0.34 11.02 -12.84
C ALA A 29 0.32 9.72 -13.34
N ILE A 30 -0.38 8.58 -13.25
CA ILE A 30 0.11 7.28 -13.75
C ILE A 30 0.29 7.31 -15.27
N ARG A 31 -0.72 7.80 -16.02
CA ARG A 31 -0.62 7.93 -17.49
C ARG A 31 0.54 8.84 -17.87
N ALA A 32 0.60 10.00 -17.23
CA ALA A 32 1.67 10.97 -17.41
C ALA A 32 3.05 10.33 -17.18
N ALA A 33 3.26 9.65 -16.06
CA ALA A 33 4.52 8.97 -15.75
C ALA A 33 4.90 7.90 -16.78
N ALA A 34 3.92 7.18 -17.34
CA ALA A 34 4.14 6.19 -18.39
C ALA A 34 4.56 6.85 -19.72
N GLU A 35 3.87 7.92 -20.13
CA GLU A 35 4.14 8.65 -21.38
C GLU A 35 5.53 9.28 -21.44
N CYS A 36 6.06 9.77 -20.31
CA CYS A 36 7.40 10.36 -20.25
C CYS A 36 8.50 9.37 -19.83
N GLY A 37 8.18 8.09 -19.64
CA GLY A 37 9.15 7.06 -19.22
C GLY A 37 9.62 7.19 -17.76
N ALA A 38 9.03 8.06 -16.96
CA ALA A 38 9.37 8.25 -15.55
C ALA A 38 8.60 7.28 -14.64
N THR A 39 8.70 5.98 -14.89
CA THR A 39 7.84 4.93 -14.28
C THR A 39 7.75 4.99 -12.75
N ARG A 40 8.83 5.37 -12.06
CA ARG A 40 8.85 5.50 -10.59
C ARG A 40 7.96 6.63 -10.05
N MET A 41 7.60 7.61 -10.89
CA MET A 41 6.69 8.68 -10.50
C MET A 41 5.24 8.21 -10.38
N ALA A 42 4.92 7.00 -10.88
CA ALA A 42 3.60 6.38 -10.73
C ALA A 42 3.43 5.68 -9.37
N ASP A 43 4.50 5.53 -8.58
CA ASP A 43 4.50 4.80 -7.32
C ASP A 43 3.50 5.38 -6.32
N TRP A 44 3.64 6.66 -5.98
CA TRP A 44 2.77 7.32 -5.00
C TRP A 44 1.30 7.36 -5.43
N PRO A 45 0.95 7.67 -6.70
CA PRO A 45 -0.41 7.52 -7.21
C PRO A 45 -1.00 6.11 -7.00
N MET A 46 -0.22 5.05 -7.25
CA MET A 46 -0.66 3.67 -7.01
C MET A 46 -0.88 3.39 -5.52
N MET A 47 0.01 3.89 -4.66
CA MET A 47 -0.10 3.75 -3.20
C MET A 47 -1.34 4.48 -2.67
N ALA A 48 -1.64 5.67 -3.19
CA ALA A 48 -2.85 6.44 -2.87
C ALA A 48 -4.14 5.73 -3.29
N LEU A 49 -4.15 5.11 -4.49
CA LEU A 49 -5.27 4.26 -4.91
C LEU A 49 -5.42 3.04 -3.99
N GLY A 50 -4.33 2.37 -3.63
CA GLY A 50 -4.36 1.26 -2.67
C GLY A 50 -5.03 1.65 -1.35
N LEU A 51 -4.59 2.76 -0.74
CA LEU A 51 -5.17 3.32 0.48
C LEU A 51 -6.67 3.64 0.31
N LEU A 52 -7.03 4.32 -0.79
CA LEU A 52 -8.42 4.70 -1.07
C LEU A 52 -9.32 3.46 -1.15
N GLU A 53 -8.92 2.46 -1.93
CA GLU A 53 -9.76 1.28 -2.16
C GLU A 53 -9.86 0.39 -0.91
N VAL A 54 -8.79 0.26 -0.10
CA VAL A 54 -8.89 -0.40 1.22
C VAL A 54 -9.87 0.33 2.12
N SER A 55 -9.81 1.66 2.16
CA SER A 55 -10.68 2.48 3.00
C SER A 55 -12.17 2.35 2.63
N LEU A 56 -12.46 1.97 1.38
CA LEU A 56 -13.82 1.73 0.87
C LEU A 56 -14.26 0.26 0.96
N GLY A 57 -13.38 -0.65 1.42
CA GLY A 57 -13.64 -2.09 1.44
C GLY A 57 -13.48 -2.78 0.08
N ASN A 58 -12.97 -2.06 -0.93
CA ASN A 58 -12.73 -2.55 -2.28
C ASN A 58 -11.37 -3.28 -2.35
N HIS A 59 -11.24 -4.39 -1.62
CA HIS A 59 -9.96 -5.04 -1.41
C HIS A 59 -9.34 -5.61 -2.70
N ALA A 60 -10.16 -6.07 -3.65
CA ALA A 60 -9.67 -6.56 -4.94
C ALA A 60 -9.03 -5.42 -5.77
N GLU A 61 -9.70 -4.26 -5.80
CA GLU A 61 -9.24 -3.05 -6.46
C GLU A 61 -7.99 -2.50 -5.80
N ALA A 62 -7.92 -2.53 -4.46
CA ALA A 62 -6.73 -2.15 -3.71
C ALA A 62 -5.50 -2.98 -4.11
N VAL A 63 -5.64 -4.31 -4.14
CA VAL A 63 -4.54 -5.20 -4.57
C VAL A 63 -4.17 -4.93 -6.03
N SER A 64 -5.15 -4.77 -6.91
CA SER A 64 -4.92 -4.45 -8.33
C SER A 64 -4.11 -3.16 -8.49
N ALA A 65 -4.47 -2.10 -7.76
CA ALA A 65 -3.81 -0.80 -7.81
C ALA A 65 -2.32 -0.87 -7.42
N VAL A 66 -1.96 -1.67 -6.42
CA VAL A 66 -0.59 -1.79 -5.91
C VAL A 66 0.16 -3.01 -6.44
N GLN A 67 -0.47 -3.87 -7.25
CA GLN A 67 0.15 -5.07 -7.83
C GLN A 67 1.46 -4.77 -8.55
N PRO A 68 1.60 -3.68 -9.36
CA PRO A 68 2.88 -3.36 -9.98
C PRO A 68 4.01 -3.11 -8.97
N LEU A 69 3.68 -2.60 -7.77
CA LEU A 69 4.63 -2.37 -6.68
C LEU A 69 4.98 -3.68 -5.96
N LEU A 70 3.98 -4.53 -5.68
CA LEU A 70 4.19 -5.85 -5.08
C LEU A 70 5.08 -6.74 -5.96
N SER A 71 4.82 -6.78 -7.28
CA SER A 71 5.58 -7.61 -8.23
C SER A 71 7.08 -7.27 -8.27
N ARG A 72 7.45 -6.02 -7.98
CA ARG A 72 8.85 -5.57 -7.95
C ARG A 72 9.41 -5.32 -6.55
N ARG A 73 8.68 -5.68 -5.50
CA ARG A 73 9.07 -5.43 -4.09
C ARG A 73 10.44 -6.02 -3.77
N HIS A 74 10.73 -7.23 -4.27
CA HIS A 74 11.98 -7.94 -3.97
C HIS A 74 13.23 -7.33 -4.63
N ILE A 75 13.06 -6.48 -5.66
CA ILE A 75 14.17 -5.77 -6.32
C ILE A 75 14.36 -4.33 -5.83
N VAL A 76 13.40 -3.79 -5.08
CA VAL A 76 13.51 -2.46 -4.46
C VAL A 76 14.02 -2.62 -3.04
N PRO A 77 15.22 -2.10 -2.70
CA PRO A 77 15.77 -2.29 -1.37
C PRO A 77 15.02 -1.47 -0.32
N GLY A 78 14.70 -2.13 0.81
CA GLY A 78 14.16 -1.50 2.00
C GLY A 78 12.63 -1.43 2.06
N THR A 79 12.13 -1.11 3.25
CA THR A 79 10.70 -0.96 3.57
C THR A 79 10.41 0.42 4.17
N GLU A 80 11.26 1.42 3.90
CA GLU A 80 11.09 2.77 4.45
C GLU A 80 9.83 3.45 3.93
N LEU A 81 9.24 4.30 4.78
CA LEU A 81 7.91 4.88 4.62
C LEU A 81 7.71 5.53 3.24
N MET A 82 8.70 6.29 2.76
CA MET A 82 8.67 6.97 1.46
C MET A 82 8.45 6.04 0.26
N HIS A 83 8.81 4.76 0.38
CA HIS A 83 8.73 3.77 -0.71
C HIS A 83 7.71 2.66 -0.44
N SER A 84 7.29 2.47 0.81
CA SER A 84 6.62 1.23 1.22
C SER A 84 5.42 1.44 2.14
N TRP A 85 4.93 2.68 2.28
CA TRP A 85 3.72 3.00 3.03
C TRP A 85 2.44 2.27 2.57
N TYR A 86 2.42 1.70 1.37
CA TYR A 86 1.32 0.85 0.88
C TYR A 86 1.32 -0.58 1.41
N LEU A 87 2.43 -1.06 1.99
CA LEU A 87 2.54 -2.46 2.42
C LEU A 87 1.46 -2.87 3.43
N PRO A 88 1.14 -2.06 4.46
CA PRO A 88 0.08 -2.41 5.40
C PRO A 88 -1.30 -2.50 4.76
N ASP A 89 -1.61 -1.58 3.83
CA ASP A 89 -2.89 -1.58 3.09
C ASP A 89 -2.99 -2.79 2.16
N ALA A 90 -1.88 -3.14 1.49
CA ALA A 90 -1.79 -4.35 0.69
C ALA A 90 -1.99 -5.62 1.53
N ALA A 91 -1.37 -5.69 2.72
CA ALA A 91 -1.54 -6.83 3.63
C ALA A 91 -2.99 -6.97 4.10
N GLU A 92 -3.62 -5.87 4.48
CA GLU A 92 -5.04 -5.84 4.86
C GLU A 92 -5.95 -6.34 3.72
N ALA A 93 -5.75 -5.82 2.51
CA ALA A 93 -6.52 -6.24 1.35
C ALA A 93 -6.31 -7.73 1.01
N LEU A 94 -5.07 -8.21 1.08
CA LEU A 94 -4.76 -9.64 0.87
C LEU A 94 -5.43 -10.52 1.94
N ILE A 95 -5.44 -10.11 3.21
CA ILE A 95 -6.13 -10.81 4.30
C ILE A 95 -7.62 -10.91 4.03
N ALA A 96 -8.26 -9.78 3.68
CA ALA A 96 -9.69 -9.74 3.37
C ALA A 96 -10.07 -10.64 2.18
N LEU A 97 -9.15 -10.83 1.24
CA LEU A 97 -9.32 -11.74 0.10
C LEU A 97 -8.94 -13.20 0.40
N GLY A 98 -8.57 -13.53 1.63
CA GLY A 98 -8.14 -14.88 2.04
C GLY A 98 -6.75 -15.28 1.53
N ARG A 99 -5.97 -14.34 0.99
CA ARG A 99 -4.59 -14.55 0.48
C ARG A 99 -3.58 -14.45 1.61
N LEU A 100 -3.75 -15.30 2.62
CA LEU A 100 -3.08 -15.19 3.93
C LEU A 100 -1.57 -15.40 3.86
N ASP A 101 -1.08 -16.26 2.98
CA ASP A 101 0.37 -16.52 2.83
C ASP A 101 1.09 -15.29 2.28
N GLU A 102 0.51 -14.63 1.28
CA GLU A 102 1.08 -13.41 0.69
C GLU A 102 1.06 -12.25 1.69
N ALA A 103 0.01 -12.14 2.51
CA ALA A 103 -0.06 -11.18 3.59
C ALA A 103 1.02 -11.42 4.66
N ALA A 104 1.26 -12.69 5.03
CA ALA A 104 2.29 -13.06 6.00
C ALA A 104 3.69 -12.61 5.55
N GLU A 105 4.03 -12.74 4.27
CA GLU A 105 5.31 -12.23 3.75
C GLU A 105 5.48 -10.71 3.95
N ILE A 106 4.37 -9.96 3.85
CA ILE A 106 4.38 -8.51 4.08
C ILE A 106 4.61 -8.19 5.56
N ILE A 107 3.89 -8.90 6.44
CA ILE A 107 4.01 -8.75 7.90
C ILE A 107 5.44 -9.05 8.33
N ASP A 108 5.99 -10.18 7.90
CA ASP A 108 7.34 -10.62 8.22
C ASP A 108 8.42 -9.62 7.78
N VAL A 109 8.27 -9.01 6.59
CA VAL A 109 9.27 -8.04 6.11
C VAL A 109 9.19 -6.72 6.87
N LEU A 110 7.99 -6.26 7.23
CA LEU A 110 7.80 -5.05 8.05
C LEU A 110 8.35 -5.27 9.46
N GLU A 111 8.06 -6.41 10.11
CA GLU A 111 8.53 -6.73 11.45
C GLU A 111 10.06 -6.88 11.50
N ARG A 112 10.63 -7.72 10.62
CA ARG A 112 12.08 -7.94 10.58
C ARG A 112 12.86 -6.65 10.31
N ASN A 113 12.41 -5.83 9.36
CA ASN A 113 13.07 -4.56 9.08
C ASN A 113 12.84 -3.53 10.18
N GLY A 114 11.64 -3.50 10.78
CA GLY A 114 11.33 -2.64 11.92
C GLY A 114 12.29 -2.87 13.09
N HIS A 115 12.58 -4.13 13.41
CA HIS A 115 13.59 -4.46 14.43
C HIS A 115 15.02 -4.13 13.98
N ARG A 116 15.37 -4.45 12.73
CA ARG A 116 16.73 -4.25 12.20
C ARG A 116 17.17 -2.78 12.19
N VAL A 117 16.25 -1.85 11.91
CA VAL A 117 16.54 -0.41 11.78
C VAL A 117 15.86 0.45 12.84
N ASP A 118 15.32 -0.17 13.90
CA ASP A 118 14.62 0.50 15.01
C ASP A 118 13.54 1.49 14.53
N ARG A 119 12.59 0.97 13.74
CA ARG A 119 11.55 1.78 13.08
C ARG A 119 10.17 1.49 13.64
N SER A 120 9.73 2.31 14.58
CA SER A 120 8.44 2.12 15.28
C SER A 120 7.23 2.04 14.34
N TRP A 121 7.22 2.80 13.24
CA TRP A 121 6.14 2.74 12.24
C TRP A 121 6.01 1.35 11.58
N MET A 122 7.14 0.72 11.25
CA MET A 122 7.11 -0.62 10.63
C MET A 122 6.62 -1.67 11.63
N LEU A 123 7.08 -1.59 12.88
CA LEU A 123 6.64 -2.49 13.95
C LEU A 123 5.15 -2.33 14.22
N ALA A 124 4.66 -1.10 14.37
CA ALA A 124 3.25 -0.84 14.64
C ALA A 124 2.33 -1.34 13.51
N THR A 125 2.73 -1.12 12.25
CA THR A 125 1.93 -1.58 11.11
C THR A 125 2.02 -3.09 10.90
N ALA A 126 3.17 -3.71 11.15
CA ALA A 126 3.31 -5.18 11.15
C ALA A 126 2.38 -5.81 12.18
N GLN A 127 2.40 -5.33 13.42
CA GLN A 127 1.58 -5.85 14.52
C GLN A 127 0.08 -5.69 14.25
N ARG A 128 -0.34 -4.54 13.68
CA ARG A 128 -1.73 -4.34 13.23
C ARG A 128 -2.14 -5.38 12.18
N CYS A 129 -1.31 -5.61 11.18
CA CYS A 129 -1.59 -6.61 10.15
C CYS A 129 -1.55 -8.04 10.69
N GLN A 130 -0.67 -8.34 11.66
CA GLN A 130 -0.60 -9.62 12.36
C GLN A 130 -1.90 -9.93 13.12
N ALA A 131 -2.45 -8.96 13.84
CA ALA A 131 -3.74 -9.11 14.52
C ALA A 131 -4.87 -9.45 13.54
N MET A 132 -4.97 -8.72 12.42
CA MET A 132 -5.95 -9.02 11.36
C MET A 132 -5.75 -10.42 10.76
N TRP A 133 -4.50 -10.82 10.55
CA TRP A 133 -4.16 -12.14 10.02
C TRP A 133 -4.52 -13.28 10.99
N LEU A 134 -4.29 -13.10 12.30
CA LEU A 134 -4.69 -14.05 13.34
C LEU A 134 -6.22 -14.16 13.43
N ALA A 135 -6.92 -13.02 13.43
CA ALA A 135 -8.37 -12.98 13.43
C ALA A 135 -8.97 -13.70 12.20
N ALA A 136 -8.40 -13.49 11.01
CA ALA A 136 -8.81 -14.17 9.78
C ALA A 136 -8.62 -15.70 9.83
N ARG A 137 -7.72 -16.20 10.68
CA ARG A 137 -7.50 -17.63 10.94
C ARG A 137 -8.36 -18.18 12.09
N GLY A 138 -9.22 -17.35 12.67
CA GLY A 138 -10.10 -17.71 13.78
C GLY A 138 -9.45 -17.61 15.16
N ASP A 139 -8.21 -17.11 15.27
CA ASP A 139 -7.51 -16.95 16.55
C ASP A 139 -7.67 -15.52 17.09
N VAL A 140 -8.91 -15.17 17.44
CA VAL A 140 -9.28 -13.83 17.94
C VAL A 140 -8.67 -13.54 19.32
N ALA A 141 -8.34 -14.58 20.09
CA ALA A 141 -7.73 -14.40 21.41
C ALA A 141 -6.24 -14.01 21.31
N ALA A 142 -5.55 -14.47 20.26
CA ALA A 142 -4.17 -14.08 19.99
C ALA A 142 -4.03 -12.80 19.15
N ALA A 143 -5.12 -12.35 18.51
CA ALA A 143 -5.19 -11.12 17.72
C ALA A 143 -5.18 -9.86 18.61
#